data_AF-A0A1I7EJD8-F1
#
_entry.id   AF-A0A1I7EJD8-F1
#
_cell.length_a   1.000
_cell.length_b   1.000
_cell.length_c   1.000
_cell.angle_alpha   90.00
_cell.angle_beta   90.00
_cell.angle_gamma   90.00
#
_symmetry.space_group_name_H-M   'P 1'
#
loop_
_entity.id
_entity.type
_entity.pdbx_description
1 polymer ?
#
loop_
_entity_poly.entity_id
_entity_poly.type
_entity_poly.pdbx_seq_one_letter_code
_entity_poly.pdbx_strand_id
1 'polypeptide(L)'
;MHLSVKRRAPPEGCGGTLAFMARRDAVPSHVEDLLEDIQADLDANDIEAVRNRREDIEALREWLTLDEFDRRGVNRRLKQYATHDESWMWQLPGAGDESENTGSR
;
A
#
# COMPACT_ATOMS: atom_id res chain seq x y z
N MET A 1 -26.54 9.01 -9.70
CA MET A 1 -25.42 8.06 -9.74
C MET A 1 -24.48 8.38 -8.60
N HIS A 2 -24.40 7.54 -7.57
CA HIS A 2 -23.44 7.69 -6.47
C HIS A 2 -22.15 6.97 -6.87
N LEU A 3 -21.17 7.70 -7.40
CA LEU A 3 -19.82 7.18 -7.56
C LEU A 3 -19.15 7.18 -6.18
N SER A 4 -19.19 6.04 -5.50
CA SER A 4 -18.37 5.79 -4.31
C SER A 4 -16.90 5.86 -4.72
N VAL A 5 -16.26 7.00 -4.50
CA VAL A 5 -14.81 7.16 -4.73
C VAL A 5 -14.07 6.25 -3.74
N LYS A 6 -13.73 5.04 -4.17
CA LYS A 6 -12.75 4.17 -3.49
C LYS A 6 -11.40 4.86 -3.63
N ARG A 7 -10.96 5.57 -2.59
CA ARG A 7 -9.68 6.29 -2.61
C ARG A 7 -8.55 5.35 -2.19
N ARG A 8 -7.60 5.21 -3.11
CA ARG A 8 -6.34 4.47 -3.01
C ARG A 8 -5.56 4.82 -1.73
N ALA A 9 -5.03 3.82 -1.03
CA ALA A 9 -4.11 3.99 0.10
C ALA A 9 -2.74 4.43 -0.40
N PRO A 10 -1.94 5.11 0.42
CA PRO A 10 -0.50 5.11 0.24
C PRO A 10 0.12 3.74 0.55
N PRO A 11 1.05 3.23 -0.27
CA PRO A 11 1.85 2.08 0.09
C PRO A 11 2.77 2.42 1.28
N GLU A 12 3.20 1.38 2.00
CA GLU A 12 4.15 1.55 3.10
C GLU A 12 5.46 2.15 2.58
N GLY A 13 6.08 3.04 3.36
CA GLY A 13 7.31 3.72 2.93
C GLY A 13 7.13 4.79 1.84
N CYS A 14 5.90 5.19 1.50
CA CYS A 14 5.62 6.25 0.50
C CYS A 14 6.14 7.66 0.83
N GLY A 15 6.83 7.85 1.96
CA GLY A 15 7.34 9.16 2.40
C GLY A 15 6.27 10.07 3.04
N GLY A 16 5.09 9.53 3.36
CA GLY A 16 4.00 10.28 3.99
C GLY A 16 2.99 10.87 3.00
N THR A 17 1.98 11.56 3.52
CA THR A 17 0.79 11.97 2.73
C THR A 17 1.11 12.90 1.55
N LEU A 18 2.01 13.86 1.73
CA LEU A 18 2.38 14.80 0.66
C LEU A 18 3.18 14.11 -0.45
N ALA A 19 4.16 13.28 -0.07
CA ALA A 19 4.94 12.49 -1.02
C ALA A 19 4.05 11.49 -1.78
N PHE A 20 3.07 10.89 -1.12
CA PHE A 20 2.05 10.06 -1.76
C PHE A 20 1.24 10.82 -2.80
N MET A 21 0.71 12.00 -2.48
CA MET A 21 -0.08 12.79 -3.42
C MET A 21 0.74 13.21 -4.64
N ALA A 22 1.96 13.73 -4.40
CA ALA A 22 2.86 14.12 -5.47
C ALA A 22 3.20 12.93 -6.39
N ARG A 23 3.53 11.77 -5.81
CA ARG A 23 3.85 10.56 -6.58
C ARG A 23 2.63 10.03 -7.32
N ARG A 24 1.46 9.97 -6.70
CA ARG A 24 0.20 9.57 -7.35
C ARG A 24 -0.11 10.43 -8.57
N ASP A 25 0.08 11.74 -8.45
CA ASP A 25 -0.22 12.67 -9.54
C ASP A 25 0.81 12.57 -10.67
N ALA A 26 2.05 12.15 -10.38
CA ALA A 26 3.12 11.93 -11.35
C ALA A 26 3.09 10.53 -12.03
N VAL A 27 2.46 9.52 -11.42
CA VAL A 27 2.43 8.13 -11.95
C VAL A 27 1.96 8.05 -13.41
N PRO A 28 0.90 8.74 -13.85
CA PRO A 28 0.48 8.70 -15.25
C PRO A 28 1.58 9.15 -16.22
N SER A 29 2.23 10.28 -15.96
CA SER A 29 3.33 10.79 -16.80
C SER A 29 4.52 9.86 -16.80
N HIS A 30 4.87 9.29 -15.64
CA HIS A 30 5.98 8.34 -15.55
C HIS A 30 5.71 7.04 -16.32
N VAL A 31 4.45 6.62 -16.45
CA VAL A 31 4.07 5.48 -17.31
C VAL A 31 4.27 5.84 -18.78
N GLU A 32 3.89 7.05 -19.20
CA GLU A 32 4.10 7.52 -20.58
C GLU A 32 5.59 7.56 -20.91
N ASP A 33 6.40 8.20 -20.08
CA ASP A 33 7.86 8.29 -20.23
C ASP A 33 8.50 6.88 -20.32
N LEU A 34 8.10 5.96 -19.43
CA LEU A 34 8.65 4.60 -19.42
C LEU A 34 8.28 3.81 -20.69
N LEU A 35 7.08 4.03 -21.24
CA LEU A 35 6.69 3.38 -22.50
C LEU A 35 7.49 3.92 -23.69
N GLU A 36 7.76 5.22 -23.71
CA GLU A 36 8.64 5.84 -24.73
C GLU A 36 10.07 5.29 -24.65
N ASP A 37 10.63 5.19 -23.45
CA ASP A 37 11.95 4.60 -23.21
C ASP A 37 12.01 3.13 -23.67
N ILE A 38 11.00 2.33 -23.31
CA ILE A 38 10.92 0.92 -23.75
C ILE A 38 10.85 0.82 -25.27
N GLN A 39 10.10 1.71 -25.93
CA GLN A 39 10.01 1.72 -27.38
C GLN A 39 11.37 2.05 -28.02
N ALA A 40 12.08 3.05 -27.49
CA ALA A 40 13.42 3.41 -27.97
C ALA A 40 14.42 2.25 -27.78
N ASP A 41 14.38 1.58 -26.63
CA ASP A 41 15.25 0.43 -26.33
C ASP A 41 14.97 -0.76 -27.28
N LEU A 42 13.69 -0.99 -27.62
CA LEU A 42 13.28 -2.01 -28.60
C LEU A 42 13.74 -1.67 -30.02
N ASP A 43 13.60 -0.42 -30.45
CA ASP A 43 14.04 0.04 -31.77
C ASP A 43 15.56 -0.06 -31.93
N ALA A 44 16.30 0.15 -30.84
CA ALA A 44 17.76 -0.05 -30.78
C ALA A 44 18.16 -1.53 -30.67
N ASN A 45 17.21 -2.45 -30.48
CA ASN A 45 17.42 -3.86 -30.16
C ASN A 45 18.32 -4.05 -28.91
N ASP A 46 18.21 -3.14 -27.94
CA ASP A 46 18.90 -3.22 -26.66
C ASP A 46 18.07 -4.03 -25.65
N ILE A 47 18.18 -5.34 -25.78
CA ILE A 47 17.44 -6.29 -24.93
C ILE A 47 17.86 -6.18 -23.45
N GLU A 48 19.07 -5.72 -23.16
CA GLU A 48 19.53 -5.56 -21.78
C GLU A 48 18.91 -4.32 -21.13
N ALA A 49 18.83 -3.20 -21.87
CA ALA A 49 18.09 -2.02 -21.43
C ALA A 49 16.62 -2.36 -21.14
N VAL A 50 15.94 -3.09 -22.04
CA VAL A 50 14.55 -3.55 -21.82
C VAL A 50 14.43 -4.40 -20.54
N ARG A 51 15.39 -5.30 -20.27
CA ARG A 51 15.38 -6.09 -19.03
C ARG A 51 15.55 -5.22 -17.78
N ASN A 52 16.39 -4.20 -17.86
CA ASN A 52 16.62 -3.27 -16.74
C ASN A 52 15.35 -2.48 -16.39
N ARG A 53 14.42 -2.27 -17.34
CA ARG A 53 13.12 -1.63 -17.07
C ARG A 53 12.17 -2.47 -16.19
N ARG A 54 12.47 -3.74 -15.94
CA ARG A 54 11.58 -4.62 -15.16
C ARG A 54 11.28 -4.07 -13.76
N GLU A 55 12.28 -3.52 -13.08
CA GLU A 55 12.10 -2.96 -11.73
C GLU A 55 11.20 -1.73 -11.74
N ASP A 56 11.36 -0.85 -12.73
CA ASP A 56 10.52 0.35 -12.91
C ASP A 56 9.06 -0.02 -13.20
N ILE A 57 8.85 -1.04 -14.04
CA ILE A 57 7.51 -1.58 -14.34
C ILE A 57 6.86 -2.16 -13.08
N GLU A 58 7.59 -2.94 -12.29
CA GLU A 58 7.08 -3.53 -11.04
C GLU A 58 6.72 -2.45 -10.02
N ALA A 59 7.58 -1.43 -9.87
CA ALA A 59 7.30 -0.30 -9.01
C ALA A 59 6.03 0.45 -9.46
N LEU A 60 5.89 0.81 -10.74
CA LEU A 60 4.70 1.52 -11.22
C LEU A 60 3.43 0.67 -11.12
N ARG A 61 3.53 -0.66 -11.30
CA ARG A 61 2.39 -1.57 -11.15
C ARG A 61 1.84 -1.57 -9.73
N GLU A 62 2.70 -1.52 -8.71
CA GLU A 62 2.25 -1.34 -7.31
C GLU A 62 1.38 -0.08 -7.19
N TRP A 63 1.84 1.05 -7.72
CA TRP A 63 1.12 2.31 -7.65
C TRP A 63 -0.21 2.34 -8.43
N LEU A 64 -0.26 1.66 -9.58
CA LEU A 64 -1.46 1.58 -10.42
C LEU A 64 -2.55 0.67 -9.83
N THR A 65 -2.16 -0.34 -9.04
CA THR A 65 -3.06 -1.37 -8.48
C THR A 65 -3.54 -1.07 -7.05
N LEU A 66 -3.15 0.06 -6.46
CA LEU A 66 -3.57 0.50 -5.13
C LEU A 66 -5.09 0.73 -5.05
N ASP A 67 -5.92 -0.29 -4.92
CA ASP A 67 -7.38 -0.15 -4.87
C ASP A 67 -7.99 -0.21 -3.46
N GLU A 68 -7.20 -0.55 -2.42
CA GLU A 68 -7.75 -0.85 -1.09
C GLU A 68 -7.03 -0.12 0.05
N PHE A 69 -7.67 0.94 0.56
CA PHE A 69 -7.39 1.47 1.90
C PHE A 69 -8.60 1.31 2.79
N ASP A 70 -8.49 0.59 3.91
CA ASP A 70 -9.53 0.58 4.93
C ASP A 70 -9.53 1.89 5.75
N ARG A 71 -10.06 2.95 5.12
CA ARG A 71 -10.27 4.26 5.75
C ARG A 71 -11.10 4.15 7.03
N ARG A 72 -12.06 3.22 7.07
CA ARG A 72 -12.96 3.08 8.21
C ARG A 72 -12.22 2.48 9.39
N GLY A 73 -11.38 1.47 9.17
CA GLY A 73 -10.49 0.91 10.19
C GLY A 73 -9.49 1.95 10.70
N VAL A 74 -8.81 2.67 9.80
CA VAL A 74 -7.79 3.66 10.20
C VAL A 74 -8.41 4.86 10.93
N ASN A 75 -9.51 5.44 10.43
CA ASN A 75 -10.18 6.54 11.13
C ASN A 75 -10.72 6.11 12.51
N ARG A 76 -11.16 4.86 12.65
CA ARG A 76 -11.57 4.31 13.95
C ARG A 76 -10.40 4.25 14.91
N ARG A 77 -9.25 3.71 14.48
CA ARG A 77 -8.01 3.65 15.28
C ARG A 77 -7.50 5.04 15.67
N LEU A 78 -7.47 5.98 14.73
CA LEU A 78 -7.10 7.38 15.01
C LEU A 78 -8.03 8.03 16.04
N LYS A 79 -9.33 7.77 15.94
CA LYS A 79 -10.30 8.26 16.92
C LYS A 79 -10.03 7.67 18.31
N GLN A 80 -9.80 6.35 18.41
CA GLN A 80 -9.46 5.67 19.67
C GLN A 80 -8.18 6.24 20.30
N TYR A 81 -7.14 6.47 19.47
CA TYR A 81 -5.90 7.09 19.92
C TYR A 81 -6.13 8.51 20.46
N ALA A 82 -6.85 9.36 19.70
CA ALA A 82 -7.12 10.75 20.09
C ALA A 82 -8.00 10.87 21.35
N THR A 83 -8.83 9.87 21.64
CA THR A 83 -9.68 9.84 22.84
C THR A 83 -9.04 9.09 24.02
N HIS A 84 -7.77 8.67 23.92
CA HIS A 84 -7.10 7.82 24.93
C HIS A 84 -7.92 6.58 25.33
N ASP A 85 -8.66 6.00 24.38
CA ASP A 85 -9.45 4.80 24.60
C ASP A 85 -8.53 3.58 24.58
N GLU A 86 -8.09 3.07 25.73
CA GLU A 86 -7.12 1.97 25.85
C GLU A 86 -7.58 0.62 25.29
N SER A 87 -8.81 0.51 24.77
CA SER A 87 -9.32 -0.71 24.12
C SER A 87 -8.49 -1.18 22.92
N TRP A 88 -7.63 -0.33 22.35
CA TRP A 88 -6.69 -0.71 21.28
C TRP A 88 -5.43 -1.45 21.76
N MET A 89 -5.08 -1.41 23.05
CA MET A 89 -3.87 -2.08 23.59
C MET A 89 -4.02 -3.59 23.77
N TRP A 90 -5.24 -4.13 23.78
CA TRP A 90 -5.50 -5.54 24.13
C TRP A 90 -5.74 -6.47 22.93
N GLN A 91 -5.39 -6.07 21.71
CA GLN A 91 -5.50 -6.93 20.51
C GLN A 91 -4.13 -7.43 20.00
N LEU A 92 -3.23 -7.79 20.91
CA LEU A 92 -2.09 -8.65 20.58
C LEU A 92 -2.56 -10.11 20.67
N PRO A 93 -2.39 -10.95 19.62
CA PRO A 93 -2.65 -12.37 19.73
C PRO A 93 -1.53 -13.00 20.55
N GLY A 94 -1.77 -13.20 21.85
CA GLY A 94 -0.78 -13.86 22.71
C GLY A 94 -0.95 -13.56 24.19
N ALA A 95 -2.11 -13.89 24.77
CA ALA A 95 -2.21 -14.06 26.21
C ALA A 95 -3.30 -15.08 26.55
N GLY A 96 -2.86 -16.31 26.81
CA GLY A 96 -3.50 -17.23 27.76
C GLY A 96 -4.67 -18.06 27.26
N ASP A 97 -4.38 -19.25 26.71
CA ASP A 97 -5.15 -20.45 27.06
C ASP A 97 -4.24 -21.32 27.95
N GLU A 98 -4.07 -20.93 29.21
CA GLU A 98 -3.78 -21.88 30.28
C GLU A 98 -5.14 -22.30 30.85
N SER A 99 -5.82 -23.21 30.15
CA SER A 99 -6.97 -23.90 30.72
C SER A 99 -6.50 -24.87 31.80
N GLU A 100 -6.88 -24.53 33.02
CA GLU A 100 -6.73 -25.24 34.27
C GLU A 100 -6.96 -26.77 34.13
N ASN A 101 -5.91 -27.56 34.35
CA ASN A 101 -6.08 -28.98 34.64
C ASN A 101 -6.36 -29.14 36.14
N THR A 102 -7.61 -28.93 36.55
CA THR A 102 -8.08 -29.38 37.86
C THR A 102 -8.25 -30.90 37.82
N GLY A 103 -7.29 -31.60 38.40
CA GLY A 103 -7.41 -33.02 38.69
C GLY A 103 -8.68 -33.30 39.50
N SER A 104 -9.36 -34.40 39.16
CA SER A 104 -10.33 -35.04 40.04
C SER A 104 -10.35 -36.54 39.77
N ARG A 105 -9.72 -37.24 40.73
CA ARG A 105 -10.09 -38.52 41.37
C ARG A 105 -10.18 -39.80 40.55
#